data_AF-A0A9P8DW99-F1
#
_entry.id   AF-A0A9P8DW99-F1
#
_cell.length_a   1.000
_cell.length_b   1.000
_cell.length_c   1.000
_cell.angle_alpha   90.00
_cell.angle_beta   90.00
_cell.angle_gamma   90.00
#
_symmetry.space_group_name_H-M   'P 1'
#
loop_
_entity.id
_entity.type
_entity.pdbx_description
1 polymer ?
#
loop_
_entity_poly.entity_id
_entity_poly.type
_entity_poly.pdbx_seq_one_letter_code
_entity_poly.pdbx_strand_id
1 'polypeptide(L)'
;MRNLRNSRHFLVEFPTDSLPPTATTWDPATDGIIAAFGPSSSSPVIELRRLAKDCYSAHDAKQIASWDAPSPLPDIPVDTILSLQYFADTATICLILAGGDIVIVREEPLPGEDL
;
A
#
# COMPACT_ATOMS: atom_id res chain seq x y z
N MET A 1 -18.07 13.45 17.96
CA MET A 1 -16.88 14.21 18.42
C MET A 1 -17.07 15.68 18.04
N ARG A 2 -17.08 16.63 18.99
CA ARG A 2 -17.46 18.04 18.72
C ARG A 2 -16.28 19.02 18.61
N ASN A 3 -15.03 18.54 18.65
CA ASN A 3 -13.82 19.38 18.67
C ASN A 3 -12.69 18.89 17.74
N LEU A 4 -13.01 18.14 16.67
CA LEU A 4 -11.97 17.76 15.71
C LEU A 4 -11.56 19.00 14.90
N ARG A 5 -10.27 19.31 14.88
CA ARG A 5 -9.67 20.33 14.02
C ARG A 5 -8.75 19.64 13.03
N ASN A 6 -8.82 20.03 11.76
CA ASN A 6 -7.84 19.58 10.78
C ASN A 6 -6.48 20.18 11.18
N SER A 7 -5.49 19.32 11.43
CA SER A 7 -4.11 19.72 11.75
C SER A 7 -3.23 19.86 10.51
N ARG A 8 -3.59 19.20 9.41
CA ARG A 8 -2.85 19.19 8.14
C ARG A 8 -3.75 18.74 6.98
N HIS A 9 -3.49 19.31 5.80
CA HIS A 9 -4.03 18.86 4.52
C HIS A 9 -2.98 19.10 3.43
N PHE A 10 -2.74 18.10 2.60
CA PHE A 10 -1.84 18.18 1.44
C PHE A 10 -2.34 17.25 0.34
N LEU A 11 -1.89 17.50 -0.89
CA LEU A 11 -2.21 16.71 -2.07
C LEU A 11 -0.90 16.22 -2.69
N VAL A 12 -0.80 14.91 -2.93
CA VAL A 12 0.29 14.31 -3.70
C VAL A 12 -0.32 13.76 -4.98
N GLU A 13 0.12 14.29 -6.12
CA GLU A 13 -0.29 13.83 -7.44
C GLU A 13 0.72 12.83 -7.99
N PHE A 14 0.24 11.69 -8.46
CA PHE A 14 1.05 10.69 -9.13
C PHE A 14 0.91 10.84 -10.66
N PRO A 15 1.97 10.57 -11.43
CA PRO A 15 1.92 10.62 -12.90
C PRO A 15 0.83 9.72 -13.48
N THR A 16 0.21 10.12 -14.61
CA THR A 16 -0.91 9.39 -15.22
C THR A 16 -0.53 7.98 -15.71
N ASP A 17 0.74 7.75 -15.98
CA ASP A 17 1.33 6.46 -16.37
C ASP A 17 1.61 5.54 -15.17
N SER A 18 1.45 6.01 -13.93
CA SER A 18 1.55 5.18 -12.75
C SER A 18 0.34 4.26 -12.55
N LEU A 19 0.54 3.17 -11.82
CA LEU A 19 -0.56 2.32 -11.38
C LEU A 19 -1.54 3.14 -10.53
N PRO A 20 -2.86 2.87 -10.58
CA PRO A 20 -3.84 3.63 -9.80
C PRO A 20 -3.72 3.26 -8.30
N PRO A 21 -3.93 4.21 -7.37
CA PRO A 21 -4.01 3.90 -5.94
C PRO A 21 -5.29 3.12 -5.67
N THR A 22 -5.18 1.98 -4.99
CA THR A 22 -6.29 1.05 -4.74
C THR A 22 -6.61 0.89 -3.25
N ALA A 23 -5.61 1.00 -2.38
CA ALA A 23 -5.79 0.96 -0.94
C ALA A 23 -4.76 1.84 -0.23
N THR A 24 -5.13 2.35 0.94
CA THR A 24 -4.22 3.12 1.80
C THR A 24 -4.42 2.73 3.25
N THR A 25 -3.36 2.87 4.05
CA THR A 25 -3.41 2.70 5.50
C THR A 25 -2.45 3.67 6.16
N TRP A 26 -2.70 3.96 7.44
CA TRP A 26 -1.85 4.87 8.21
C TRP A 26 -0.68 4.11 8.83
N ASP A 27 0.49 4.76 8.86
CA ASP A 27 1.55 4.42 9.78
C ASP A 27 1.43 5.28 11.03
N PRO A 28 0.92 4.72 12.16
CA PRO A 28 0.73 5.48 13.38
C PRO A 28 2.03 5.83 14.11
N ALA A 29 3.16 5.18 13.80
CA ALA A 29 4.43 5.46 14.45
C ALA A 29 5.14 6.68 13.84
N THR A 30 4.92 6.95 12.55
CA THR A 30 5.63 8.02 11.83
C THR A 30 4.72 9.15 11.29
N ASP A 31 3.41 9.08 11.57
CA ASP A 31 2.37 9.91 10.92
C ASP A 31 2.44 9.85 9.38
N GLY A 32 2.86 8.71 8.84
CA GLY A 32 2.97 8.45 7.41
C GLY A 32 1.75 7.72 6.86
N ILE A 33 1.71 7.55 5.54
CA ILE A 33 0.72 6.75 4.83
C ILE A 33 1.45 5.66 4.06
N ILE A 34 0.91 4.45 4.07
CA ILE A 34 1.29 3.39 3.14
C ILE A 34 0.17 3.27 2.12
N ALA A 35 0.55 3.34 0.84
CA ALA A 35 -0.37 3.25 -0.27
C ALA A 35 -0.02 2.05 -1.14
N ALA A 36 -1.04 1.28 -1.51
CA ALA A 36 -0.96 0.26 -2.53
C ALA A 36 -1.45 0.82 -3.86
N PHE A 37 -0.69 0.56 -4.91
CA PHE A 37 -1.02 0.89 -6.28
C PHE A 37 -1.18 -0.39 -7.07
N GLY A 38 -2.22 -0.43 -7.92
CA GLY A 38 -2.63 -1.64 -8.59
C GLY A 38 -3.22 -2.70 -7.63
N PRO A 39 -3.49 -3.92 -8.13
CA PRO A 39 -3.38 -4.27 -9.54
C PRO A 39 -4.50 -3.57 -10.35
N SER A 40 -4.34 -3.47 -11.66
CA SER A 40 -5.30 -2.82 -12.56
C SER A 40 -5.48 -3.63 -13.83
N SER A 41 -6.54 -3.37 -14.61
CA SER A 41 -6.81 -4.13 -15.84
C SER A 41 -5.67 -4.09 -16.87
N SER A 42 -4.76 -3.10 -16.79
CA SER A 42 -3.59 -3.00 -17.67
C SER A 42 -2.34 -3.67 -17.12
N SER A 43 -2.26 -3.94 -15.81
CA SER A 43 -1.09 -4.52 -15.15
C SER A 43 -1.48 -5.27 -13.87
N PRO A 44 -1.13 -6.56 -13.75
CA PRO A 44 -1.37 -7.33 -12.53
C PRO A 44 -0.37 -6.99 -11.40
N VAL A 45 0.42 -5.94 -11.53
CA VAL A 45 1.43 -5.55 -10.54
C VAL A 45 0.77 -4.87 -9.33
N ILE A 46 1.15 -5.29 -8.14
CA ILE A 46 0.93 -4.55 -6.90
C ILE A 46 2.23 -3.86 -6.51
N GLU A 47 2.14 -2.55 -6.26
CA GLU A 47 3.24 -1.76 -5.75
C GLU A 47 2.86 -1.10 -4.42
N LEU A 48 3.67 -1.29 -3.39
CA LEU A 48 3.55 -0.62 -2.11
C LEU A 48 4.51 0.56 -2.05
N ARG A 49 3.99 1.75 -1.71
CA ARG A 49 4.80 2.93 -1.45
C ARG A 49 4.50 3.53 -0.08
N ARG A 50 5.55 4.06 0.53
CA ARG A 50 5.50 4.84 1.78
C ARG A 50 5.52 6.32 1.44
N LEU A 51 4.48 7.03 1.85
CA LEU A 51 4.40 8.48 1.84
C LEU A 51 4.70 8.94 3.27
N ALA A 52 5.92 9.42 3.50
CA ALA A 52 6.29 9.98 4.79
C ALA A 52 5.39 11.18 5.15
N LYS A 53 5.35 11.54 6.42
CA LYS A 53 4.59 12.69 6.94
C LYS A 53 4.77 13.97 6.11
N ASP A 54 5.99 14.23 5.66
CA ASP A 54 6.39 15.42 4.90
C ASP A 54 6.63 15.11 3.40
N CYS A 55 5.92 14.09 2.87
CA CYS A 55 5.90 13.77 1.44
C CYS A 55 4.99 14.75 0.69
N TYR A 56 5.58 15.61 -0.14
CA TYR A 56 4.85 16.64 -0.89
C TYR A 56 4.80 16.36 -2.40
N SER A 57 5.53 15.36 -2.88
CA SER A 57 5.54 14.95 -4.27
C SER A 57 5.56 13.43 -4.42
N ALA A 58 5.14 12.92 -5.57
CA ALA A 58 5.20 11.48 -5.85
C ALA A 58 6.65 10.95 -5.88
N HIS A 59 7.64 11.80 -6.13
CA HIS A 59 9.05 11.42 -6.10
C HIS A 59 9.56 11.15 -4.68
N ASP A 60 8.94 11.75 -3.67
CA ASP A 60 9.28 11.53 -2.26
C ASP A 60 8.68 10.22 -1.72
N ALA A 61 7.72 9.62 -2.46
CA ALA A 61 7.10 8.36 -2.10
C ALA A 61 8.10 7.21 -2.32
N LYS A 62 8.52 6.56 -1.23
CA LYS A 62 9.51 5.48 -1.27
C LYS A 62 8.82 4.15 -1.58
N GLN A 63 9.26 3.45 -2.63
CA GLN A 63 8.82 2.08 -2.89
C GLN A 63 9.26 1.15 -1.75
N ILE A 64 8.31 0.40 -1.20
CA ILE A 64 8.53 -0.63 -0.18
C ILE A 64 8.75 -1.98 -0.87
N ALA A 65 7.79 -2.40 -1.70
CA ALA A 65 7.81 -3.67 -2.41
C ALA A 65 6.98 -3.57 -3.70
N SER A 66 7.29 -4.43 -4.67
CA SER A 66 6.54 -4.55 -5.92
C SER A 66 6.59 -5.99 -6.41
N TRP A 67 5.45 -6.56 -6.78
CA TRP A 67 5.35 -7.93 -7.27
C TRP A 67 4.14 -8.12 -8.18
N ASP A 68 4.14 -9.20 -8.96
CA ASP A 68 3.01 -9.60 -9.79
C ASP A 68 1.95 -10.33 -8.94
N ALA A 69 0.70 -9.89 -9.03
CA ALA A 69 -0.48 -10.50 -8.44
C ALA A 69 -1.49 -10.87 -9.56
N PRO A 70 -1.21 -11.95 -10.32
CA PRO A 70 -2.11 -12.39 -11.39
C PRO A 70 -3.47 -12.81 -10.82
N SER A 71 -4.51 -12.71 -11.64
CA SER A 71 -5.84 -13.13 -11.18
C SER A 71 -5.87 -14.62 -10.83
N PRO A 72 -6.44 -14.98 -9.66
CA PRO A 72 -6.63 -16.37 -9.28
C PRO A 72 -7.87 -17.00 -9.92
N LEU A 73 -8.74 -16.20 -10.55
CA LEU A 73 -10.00 -16.66 -11.15
C LEU A 73 -10.03 -16.36 -12.64
N PRO A 74 -10.46 -17.31 -13.50
CA PRO A 74 -10.45 -17.14 -14.96
C PRO A 74 -11.40 -16.04 -15.45
N ASP A 75 -12.42 -15.69 -14.66
CA ASP A 75 -13.42 -14.67 -15.01
C ASP A 75 -13.03 -13.26 -14.53
N ILE A 76 -12.02 -13.16 -13.65
CA ILE A 76 -11.53 -11.88 -13.13
C ILE A 76 -10.21 -11.57 -13.84
N PRO A 77 -10.01 -10.39 -14.45
CA PRO A 77 -8.77 -10.09 -15.16
C PRO A 77 -7.58 -9.86 -14.23
N VAL A 78 -7.81 -9.28 -13.04
CA VAL A 78 -6.78 -9.02 -12.01
C VAL A 78 -7.38 -9.16 -10.62
N ASP A 79 -6.57 -9.54 -9.63
CA ASP A 79 -7.02 -9.60 -8.25
C ASP A 79 -7.38 -8.20 -7.71
N THR A 80 -7.96 -8.09 -6.52
CA THR A 80 -8.36 -6.80 -5.93
C THR A 80 -7.98 -6.77 -4.45
N ILE A 81 -7.35 -5.68 -4.02
CA ILE A 81 -7.02 -5.48 -2.61
C ILE A 81 -8.29 -5.12 -1.84
N LEU A 82 -8.70 -5.99 -0.91
CA LEU A 82 -9.85 -5.78 -0.03
C LEU A 82 -9.46 -5.06 1.26
N SER A 83 -8.25 -5.31 1.77
CA SER A 83 -7.76 -4.70 3.00
C SER A 83 -6.26 -4.51 2.94
N LEU A 84 -5.81 -3.38 3.50
CA LEU A 84 -4.41 -3.05 3.70
C LEU A 84 -4.24 -2.59 5.15
N GLN A 85 -3.40 -3.29 5.90
CA GLN A 85 -3.11 -2.97 7.30
C GLN A 85 -1.61 -2.88 7.52
N TYR A 86 -1.21 -1.98 8.42
CA TYR A 86 0.17 -1.84 8.84
C TYR A 86 0.28 -1.97 10.35
N PHE A 87 1.18 -2.85 10.78
CA PHE A 87 1.51 -3.10 12.17
C PHE A 87 2.87 -2.46 12.46
N ALA A 88 2.84 -1.26 13.05
CA ALA A 88 4.04 -0.46 13.28
C ALA A 88 5.03 -1.14 14.23
N ASP A 89 4.54 -1.88 15.23
CA ASP A 89 5.37 -2.57 16.22
C ASP A 89 6.31 -3.61 15.60
N THR A 90 5.93 -4.19 14.45
CA THR A 90 6.70 -5.22 13.74
C THR A 90 7.06 -4.81 12.32
N ALA A 91 6.88 -3.54 11.94
CA ALA A 91 7.08 -3.02 10.58
C ALA A 91 6.49 -3.94 9.49
N THR A 92 5.28 -4.46 9.74
CA THR A 92 4.64 -5.49 8.91
C THR A 92 3.42 -4.93 8.20
N ILE A 93 3.33 -5.17 6.90
CA ILE A 93 2.20 -4.80 6.05
C ILE A 93 1.44 -6.08 5.70
N CYS A 94 0.12 -6.07 5.88
CA CYS A 94 -0.76 -7.18 5.54
C CYS A 94 -1.77 -6.74 4.48
N LEU A 95 -1.82 -7.47 3.37
CA LEU A 95 -2.78 -7.30 2.30
C LEU A 95 -3.71 -8.51 2.26
N ILE A 96 -5.00 -8.24 2.15
CA ILE A 96 -6.02 -9.26 1.89
C ILE A 96 -6.53 -9.05 0.47
N LEU A 97 -6.37 -10.07 -0.37
CA LEU A 97 -6.80 -10.05 -1.76
C LEU A 97 -8.15 -10.76 -1.92
N ALA A 98 -8.95 -10.33 -2.90
CA ALA A 98 -10.25 -10.90 -3.21
C ALA A 98 -10.16 -12.36 -3.67
N GLY A 99 -9.00 -12.74 -4.23
CA GLY A 99 -8.65 -14.11 -4.55
C GLY A 99 -8.60 -15.09 -3.38
N GLY A 100 -8.57 -14.58 -2.14
CA GLY A 100 -8.41 -15.39 -0.93
C GLY A 100 -6.99 -15.42 -0.39
N ASP A 101 -6.04 -14.81 -1.10
CA ASP A 101 -4.65 -14.71 -0.67
C ASP A 101 -4.45 -13.63 0.40
N ILE A 102 -3.58 -13.93 1.36
CA ILE A 102 -3.09 -12.99 2.37
C ILE A 102 -1.59 -12.81 2.16
N VAL A 103 -1.19 -11.61 1.77
CA VAL A 103 0.21 -11.26 1.51
C VAL A 103 0.76 -10.49 2.69
N ILE A 104 1.90 -10.95 3.22
CA ILE A 104 2.60 -10.30 4.32
C ILE A 104 3.92 -9.76 3.77
N VAL A 105 4.14 -8.46 3.94
CA VAL A 105 5.39 -7.78 3.56
C VAL A 105 6.05 -7.25 4.83
N ARG A 106 7.33 -7.56 5.03
CA ARG A 106 8.10 -7.10 6.20
C ARG A 106 9.19 -6.15 5.75
N GLU A 107 9.16 -4.92 6.26
CA GLU A 107 10.23 -3.95 5.98
C GLU A 107 11.52 -4.27 6.75
N GLU A 108 11.39 -4.84 7.94
CA GLU A 108 12.52 -5.23 8.81
C GLU A 108 12.32 -6.67 9.33
N PRO A 109 12.60 -7.71 8.52
CA PRO A 109 12.40 -9.09 8.93
C PRO A 109 13.34 -9.49 10.07
N LEU A 110 12.82 -10.24 11.03
CA LEU A 110 13.60 -10.84 12.11
C LEU A 110 14.38 -12.07 11.62
N PRO A 111 15.41 -12.54 12.36
CA PRO A 111 16.14 -13.75 11.99
C PRO A 111 15.21 -14.96 11.84
N GLY A 112 15.17 -15.54 10.63
CA GLY A 112 14.32 -16.69 10.29
C GLY A 112 12.99 -16.34 9.62
N GLU A 113 12.72 -15.06 9.36
CA GLU A 113 11.61 -14.62 8.54
C GLU A 113 12.04 -14.41 7.08
N ASP A 114 11.17 -14.75 6.14
CA ASP A 114 11.36 -14.45 4.73
C ASP A 114 11.08 -12.96 4.45
N LEU A 115 11.83 -12.42 3.47
CA LEU A 115 11.71 -11.07 2.93
C LEU A 115 10.42 -10.89 2.11
#